data_AF-A0AA37V1T2-F1
#
_entry.id   AF-A0AA37V1T2-F1
#
_cell.length_a   1.000
_cell.length_b   1.000
_cell.length_c   1.000
_cell.angle_alpha   90.00
_cell.angle_beta   90.00
_cell.angle_gamma   90.00
#
_symmetry.space_group_name_H-M   'P 1'
#
loop_
_entity.id
_entity.type
_entity.pdbx_description
1 polymer ?
#
loop_
_entity_poly.entity_id
_entity_poly.type
_entity_poly.pdbx_seq_one_letter_code
_entity_poly.pdbx_strand_id
1 'polypeptide(L)'
;MCRQAPPALVLVLAMLLAACHDPAASGLLGPDNALSLVRGGVKPPPGGPRGDPDGDGRANSADNCPLTANADQTDTDGDGLGDACDADDDNDGVSDSSDNCPLTANPDQRDDDRNGVGDVCEFVCPEGSVPIDTDGDGVPDECVSR
;
A
#
# COMPACT_ATOMS: atom_id res chain seq x y z
N MET A 1 22.54 -23.94 -5.51
CA MET A 1 22.45 -22.83 -4.53
C MET A 1 23.71 -21.99 -4.64
N CYS A 2 23.64 -20.78 -5.21
CA CYS A 2 24.77 -19.85 -5.15
C CYS A 2 24.57 -18.93 -3.95
N ARG A 3 25.40 -19.13 -2.92
CA ARG A 3 25.47 -18.23 -1.77
C ARG A 3 26.25 -16.98 -2.18
N GLN A 4 25.65 -15.80 -2.01
CA GLN A 4 26.33 -14.51 -2.12
C GLN A 4 27.55 -14.47 -1.18
N ALA A 5 28.71 -14.03 -1.67
CA ALA A 5 29.86 -13.65 -0.84
C ALA A 5 29.90 -12.12 -0.68
N PRO A 6 30.25 -11.57 0.50
CA PRO A 6 30.29 -10.12 0.72
C PRO A 6 31.51 -9.48 0.02
N PRO A 7 31.42 -8.21 -0.39
CA PRO A 7 32.41 -7.58 -1.25
C PRO A 7 33.64 -7.16 -0.45
N ALA A 8 34.80 -7.74 -0.75
CA ALA A 8 36.08 -7.20 -0.36
C ALA A 8 36.95 -6.96 -1.59
N LEU A 9 37.18 -5.68 -1.85
CA LEU A 9 38.34 -5.08 -2.51
C LEU A 9 38.63 -5.51 -3.97
N VAL A 10 38.11 -4.65 -4.85
CA VAL A 10 38.46 -4.42 -6.25
C VAL A 10 39.97 -4.31 -6.46
N LEU A 11 40.58 -5.12 -7.33
CA LEU A 11 41.42 -4.67 -8.47
C LEU A 11 41.92 -5.85 -9.31
N VAL A 12 42.13 -5.57 -10.60
CA VAL A 12 42.89 -6.35 -11.62
C VAL A 12 42.06 -7.21 -12.59
N LEU A 13 41.71 -6.53 -13.70
CA LEU A 13 41.98 -6.90 -15.09
C LEU A 13 41.42 -8.23 -15.65
N ALA A 14 40.47 -8.05 -16.57
CA ALA A 14 40.13 -8.92 -17.71
C ALA A 14 39.78 -10.38 -17.41
N MET A 15 38.51 -10.73 -17.62
CA MET A 15 38.09 -11.57 -18.75
C MET A 15 36.68 -12.11 -18.56
N LEU A 16 35.96 -12.08 -19.67
CA LEU A 16 34.84 -12.95 -20.04
C LEU A 16 33.53 -12.83 -19.24
N LEU A 17 32.48 -12.51 -20.01
CA LEU A 17 31.12 -12.97 -19.75
C LEU A 17 31.14 -14.43 -19.29
N ALA A 18 30.61 -14.67 -18.09
CA ALA A 18 29.88 -15.89 -17.81
C ALA A 18 28.52 -15.46 -17.28
N ALA A 19 27.66 -15.01 -18.21
CA ALA A 19 26.24 -15.15 -17.99
C ALA A 19 25.99 -16.64 -17.70
N CYS A 20 25.27 -16.92 -16.63
CA CYS A 20 24.78 -18.26 -16.33
C CYS A 20 23.96 -18.72 -17.55
N HIS A 21 24.53 -19.59 -18.38
CA HIS A 21 23.81 -20.30 -19.43
C HIS A 21 23.08 -21.44 -18.71
N ASP A 22 21.76 -21.34 -18.57
CA ASP A 22 20.91 -22.45 -18.15
C ASP A 22 20.66 -23.38 -19.37
N PRO A 23 21.13 -24.64 -19.36
CA PRO A 23 20.82 -25.60 -20.41
C PRO A 23 19.55 -26.37 -20.02
N ALA A 24 18.39 -25.73 -20.11
CA ALA A 24 17.12 -26.43 -19.93
C ALA A 24 15.99 -25.74 -20.72
N ALA A 25 16.13 -25.66 -22.04
CA ALA A 25 15.01 -25.33 -22.93
C ALA A 25 15.06 -26.18 -24.20
N SER A 26 14.99 -27.49 -24.03
CA SER A 26 14.58 -28.42 -25.09
C SER A 26 13.18 -28.94 -24.75
N GLY A 27 12.18 -28.12 -25.06
CA GLY A 27 10.75 -28.45 -24.97
C GLY A 27 10.11 -28.20 -26.32
N LEU A 28 9.71 -29.29 -26.97
CA LEU A 28 9.19 -29.34 -28.32
C LEU A 28 7.89 -28.51 -28.47
N LEU A 29 7.85 -27.67 -29.52
CA LEU A 29 6.65 -27.03 -30.02
C LEU A 29 5.68 -28.10 -30.56
N GLY A 30 4.58 -28.33 -29.85
CA GLY A 30 3.38 -28.98 -30.39
C GLY A 30 2.39 -27.92 -30.89
N PRO A 31 1.75 -28.11 -32.05
CA PRO A 31 0.64 -27.26 -32.47
C PRO A 31 -0.63 -27.69 -31.72
N ASP A 32 -1.22 -26.75 -30.98
CA ASP A 32 -2.63 -26.70 -30.53
C ASP A 32 -2.76 -26.30 -29.04
N ASN A 33 -2.75 -25.01 -28.74
CA ASN A 33 -3.96 -24.30 -28.35
C ASN A 33 -3.65 -22.85 -27.93
N ALA A 34 -4.53 -21.96 -28.32
CA ALA A 34 -4.53 -20.58 -27.87
C ALA A 34 -4.88 -20.52 -26.37
N LEU A 35 -3.94 -20.12 -25.53
CA LEU A 35 -4.26 -19.27 -24.38
C LEU A 35 -3.05 -18.40 -24.06
N SER A 36 -3.33 -17.10 -24.11
CA SER A 36 -2.36 -16.02 -24.01
C SER A 36 -1.45 -16.14 -22.80
N LEU A 37 -0.16 -15.95 -23.08
CA LEU A 37 0.88 -15.46 -22.20
C LEU A 37 0.32 -14.41 -21.21
N VAL A 38 0.11 -14.76 -19.94
CA VAL A 38 0.04 -13.76 -18.86
C VAL A 38 1.07 -14.14 -17.82
N ARG A 39 2.17 -13.38 -17.85
CA ARG A 39 3.16 -13.31 -16.79
C ARG A 39 2.44 -12.77 -15.54
N GLY A 40 2.34 -13.56 -14.48
CA GLY A 40 2.28 -13.07 -13.10
C GLY A 40 1.01 -12.35 -12.59
N GLY A 41 -0.18 -12.56 -13.18
CA GLY A 41 -1.41 -11.98 -12.64
C GLY A 41 -2.14 -12.96 -11.72
N VAL A 42 -2.46 -12.52 -10.50
CA VAL A 42 -3.29 -13.24 -9.52
C VAL A 42 -4.62 -13.59 -10.21
N LYS A 43 -4.98 -14.87 -10.28
CA LYS A 43 -6.26 -15.28 -10.86
C LYS A 43 -7.37 -14.73 -9.96
N PRO A 44 -8.28 -13.86 -10.46
CA PRO A 44 -9.33 -13.30 -9.63
C PRO A 44 -10.20 -14.42 -9.02
N PRO A 45 -10.73 -14.23 -7.81
CA PRO A 45 -11.59 -15.20 -7.16
C PRO A 45 -12.80 -15.49 -8.08
N PRO A 46 -13.24 -16.76 -8.16
CA PRO A 46 -14.40 -17.11 -8.96
C PRO A 46 -15.64 -16.39 -8.41
N GLY A 47 -16.11 -15.36 -9.12
CA GLY A 47 -17.29 -14.56 -8.75
C GLY A 47 -17.08 -13.04 -8.69
N GLY A 48 -15.84 -12.54 -8.81
CA GLY A 48 -15.56 -11.10 -8.85
C GLY A 48 -16.07 -10.40 -10.12
N PRO A 49 -16.22 -9.06 -10.09
CA PRO A 49 -16.57 -8.29 -11.28
C PRO A 49 -15.51 -8.46 -12.39
N ARG A 50 -15.93 -8.31 -13.64
CA ARG A 50 -14.98 -8.35 -14.77
C ARG A 50 -14.21 -7.03 -14.81
N GLY A 51 -12.90 -7.09 -15.03
CA GLY A 51 -12.05 -5.90 -15.07
C GLY A 51 -11.66 -5.39 -13.70
N ASP A 52 -11.37 -6.32 -12.80
CA ASP A 52 -10.88 -6.18 -11.43
C ASP A 52 -9.46 -6.80 -11.39
N PRO A 53 -8.40 -6.00 -11.64
CA PRO A 53 -7.03 -6.47 -11.81
C PRO A 53 -6.28 -6.68 -10.49
N ASP A 54 -6.68 -6.02 -9.40
CA ASP A 54 -6.09 -6.15 -8.07
C ASP A 54 -6.89 -7.11 -7.16
N GLY A 55 -8.12 -7.46 -7.55
CA GLY A 55 -8.92 -8.53 -6.98
C GLY A 55 -9.66 -8.14 -5.71
N ASP A 56 -9.95 -6.85 -5.53
CA ASP A 56 -10.55 -6.30 -4.31
C ASP A 56 -12.10 -6.34 -4.30
N GLY A 57 -12.70 -6.73 -5.43
CA GLY A 57 -14.15 -6.80 -5.59
C GLY A 57 -14.78 -5.55 -6.20
N ARG A 58 -13.99 -4.56 -6.59
CA ARG A 58 -14.39 -3.40 -7.40
C ARG A 58 -13.87 -3.55 -8.82
N ALA A 59 -14.61 -2.98 -9.76
CA ALA A 59 -14.17 -2.94 -11.16
C ALA A 59 -13.50 -1.60 -11.41
N ASN A 60 -12.47 -1.54 -12.26
CA ASN A 60 -11.70 -0.32 -12.56
C ASN A 60 -12.52 0.96 -12.78
N SER A 61 -13.74 0.86 -13.31
CA SER A 61 -14.60 2.02 -13.58
C SER A 61 -15.26 2.63 -12.34
N ALA A 62 -15.21 1.92 -11.21
CA ALA A 62 -15.82 2.27 -9.93
C ALA A 62 -14.84 1.97 -8.79
N ASP A 63 -13.54 2.00 -9.10
CA ASP A 63 -12.44 1.71 -8.21
C ASP A 63 -11.56 2.96 -8.14
N ASN A 64 -11.47 3.59 -6.97
CA ASN A 64 -10.63 4.77 -6.74
C ASN A 64 -9.14 4.43 -6.64
N CYS A 65 -8.78 3.13 -6.57
CA CYS A 65 -7.41 2.64 -6.65
C CYS A 65 -7.27 1.42 -7.57
N PRO A 66 -7.37 1.57 -8.91
CA PRO A 66 -7.50 0.46 -9.88
C PRO A 66 -6.37 -0.58 -9.94
N LEU A 67 -5.32 -0.44 -9.14
CA LEU A 67 -4.16 -1.33 -9.09
C LEU A 67 -3.75 -1.69 -7.66
N THR A 68 -4.43 -1.15 -6.65
CA THR A 68 -4.12 -1.34 -5.23
C THR A 68 -5.41 -1.69 -4.50
N ALA A 69 -5.53 -2.97 -4.13
CA ALA A 69 -6.75 -3.49 -3.54
C ALA A 69 -7.20 -2.73 -2.28
N ASN A 70 -8.40 -2.14 -2.32
CA ASN A 70 -9.02 -1.35 -1.25
C ASN A 70 -10.55 -1.48 -1.32
N ALA A 71 -11.06 -2.66 -0.93
CA ALA A 71 -12.47 -3.02 -1.09
C ALA A 71 -13.49 -2.05 -0.43
N ASP A 72 -13.05 -1.36 0.62
CA ASP A 72 -13.75 -0.32 1.37
C ASP A 72 -13.87 1.00 0.58
N GLN A 73 -12.94 1.26 -0.34
CA GLN A 73 -12.93 2.44 -1.21
C GLN A 73 -12.96 3.75 -0.42
N THR A 74 -12.22 3.78 0.69
CA THR A 74 -12.02 5.00 1.48
C THR A 74 -11.29 6.04 0.61
N ASP A 75 -11.72 7.28 0.73
CA ASP A 75 -11.30 8.49 -0.02
C ASP A 75 -11.58 9.67 0.93
N THR A 76 -10.59 10.01 1.75
CA THR A 76 -10.74 10.89 2.90
C THR A 76 -10.99 12.34 2.50
N ASP A 77 -10.37 12.82 1.43
CA ASP A 77 -10.52 14.18 0.91
C ASP A 77 -11.55 14.34 -0.23
N GLY A 78 -11.99 13.23 -0.83
CA GLY A 78 -12.97 13.22 -1.90
C GLY A 78 -12.41 13.67 -3.26
N ASP A 79 -11.11 13.57 -3.50
CA ASP A 79 -10.46 13.96 -4.76
C ASP A 79 -10.61 12.91 -5.87
N GLY A 80 -11.00 11.70 -5.48
CA GLY A 80 -11.26 10.55 -6.36
C GLY A 80 -10.11 9.55 -6.46
N LEU A 81 -8.98 9.80 -5.80
CA LEU A 81 -7.99 8.79 -5.43
C LEU A 81 -8.38 8.22 -4.06
N GLY A 82 -8.27 6.91 -3.90
CA GLY A 82 -8.51 6.32 -2.59
C GLY A 82 -7.27 6.40 -1.70
N ASP A 83 -7.46 6.40 -0.38
CA ASP A 83 -6.39 6.46 0.63
C ASP A 83 -5.31 5.36 0.41
N ALA A 84 -5.67 4.24 -0.23
CA ALA A 84 -4.73 3.16 -0.51
C ALA A 84 -3.71 3.49 -1.63
N CYS A 85 -3.98 4.52 -2.44
CA CYS A 85 -3.18 4.91 -3.59
C CYS A 85 -3.00 6.43 -3.74
N ASP A 86 -3.54 7.23 -2.82
CA ASP A 86 -3.13 8.61 -2.59
C ASP A 86 -1.79 8.64 -1.81
N ALA A 87 -1.12 9.78 -1.84
CA ALA A 87 0.09 10.04 -1.07
C ALA A 87 -0.08 11.22 -0.09
N ASP A 88 -1.27 11.81 -0.06
CA ASP A 88 -1.71 12.95 0.76
C ASP A 88 -3.23 12.79 0.99
N ASP A 89 -3.62 11.83 1.83
CA ASP A 89 -5.00 11.33 1.97
C ASP A 89 -6.01 12.41 2.43
N ASP A 90 -5.55 13.53 3.00
CA ASP A 90 -6.38 14.65 3.43
C ASP A 90 -6.18 15.96 2.64
N ASN A 91 -5.32 15.92 1.63
CA ASN A 91 -4.98 17.00 0.70
C ASN A 91 -4.58 18.33 1.39
N ASP A 92 -3.91 18.25 2.54
CA ASP A 92 -3.46 19.42 3.29
C ASP A 92 -2.13 20.01 2.78
N GLY A 93 -1.44 19.25 1.92
CA GLY A 93 -0.15 19.59 1.32
C GLY A 93 1.06 18.95 2.01
N VAL A 94 0.86 18.08 2.99
CA VAL A 94 1.87 17.28 3.69
C VAL A 94 1.62 15.82 3.41
N SER A 95 2.52 15.17 2.65
CA SER A 95 2.36 13.74 2.33
C SER A 95 2.23 12.86 3.58
N ASP A 96 1.42 11.79 3.55
CA ASP A 96 1.13 10.91 4.69
C ASP A 96 2.38 10.43 5.43
N SER A 97 3.47 10.18 4.68
CA SER A 97 4.74 9.71 5.21
C SER A 97 5.43 10.69 6.16
N SER A 98 5.04 11.97 6.13
CA SER A 98 5.58 13.07 6.91
C SER A 98 4.50 13.80 7.72
N ASP A 99 3.24 13.39 7.59
CA ASP A 99 2.09 13.99 8.24
C ASP A 99 1.85 13.36 9.62
N ASN A 100 1.70 14.20 10.64
CA ASN A 100 1.36 13.77 11.99
C ASN A 100 -0.16 13.58 12.21
N CYS A 101 -0.99 13.91 11.22
CA CYS A 101 -2.42 13.64 11.14
C CYS A 101 -2.88 13.25 9.72
N PRO A 102 -2.44 12.11 9.16
CA PRO A 102 -2.63 11.76 7.73
C PRO A 102 -4.06 11.77 7.17
N LEU A 103 -5.08 11.82 8.03
CA LEU A 103 -6.49 11.78 7.64
C LEU A 103 -7.25 13.03 8.10
N THR A 104 -6.57 14.07 8.56
CA THR A 104 -7.17 15.28 9.14
C THR A 104 -6.31 16.50 8.89
N ALA A 105 -6.72 17.26 7.87
CA ALA A 105 -5.92 18.36 7.36
C ALA A 105 -5.41 19.33 8.44
N ASN A 106 -4.09 19.41 8.55
CA ASN A 106 -3.36 20.29 9.44
C ASN A 106 -2.05 20.79 8.80
N PRO A 107 -2.11 21.72 7.83
CA PRO A 107 -0.93 22.15 7.08
C PRO A 107 0.17 22.79 7.94
N ASP A 108 -0.14 23.17 9.19
CA ASP A 108 0.80 23.72 10.16
C ASP A 108 1.52 22.66 11.00
N GLN A 109 1.10 21.39 10.92
CA GLN A 109 1.72 20.21 11.53
C GLN A 109 1.98 20.40 13.02
N ARG A 110 1.06 21.09 13.71
CA ARG A 110 1.23 21.42 15.12
C ARG A 110 1.16 20.15 15.98
N ASP A 111 2.20 19.94 16.78
CA ASP A 111 2.32 18.88 17.79
C ASP A 111 3.05 19.46 19.01
N ASP A 112 2.28 19.81 20.05
CA ASP A 112 2.78 20.58 21.18
C ASP A 112 3.64 19.78 22.16
N ASP A 113 3.37 18.49 22.31
CA ASP A 113 4.12 17.62 23.22
C ASP A 113 5.19 16.77 22.52
N ARG A 114 5.22 16.79 21.19
CA ARG A 114 6.18 16.13 20.31
C ARG A 114 6.15 14.62 20.41
N ASN A 115 4.96 14.06 20.54
CA ASN A 115 4.77 12.62 20.57
C ASN A 115 4.62 12.01 19.16
N GLY A 116 4.52 12.84 18.12
CA GLY A 116 4.41 12.43 16.72
C GLY A 116 2.97 12.33 16.21
N VAL A 117 1.97 12.63 17.03
CA VAL A 117 0.56 12.81 16.65
C VAL A 117 0.26 14.30 16.68
N GLY A 118 -0.34 14.83 15.63
CA GLY A 118 -0.69 16.26 15.58
C GLY A 118 -1.84 16.60 16.52
N ASP A 119 -1.84 17.82 17.03
CA ASP A 119 -2.83 18.30 18.02
C ASP A 119 -4.28 18.11 17.49
N VAL A 120 -4.51 18.23 16.18
CA VAL A 120 -5.86 18.18 15.59
C VAL A 120 -6.46 16.77 15.54
N CYS A 121 -5.64 15.73 15.52
CA CYS A 121 -6.05 14.33 15.46
C CYS A 121 -5.66 13.56 16.74
N GLU A 122 -5.18 14.29 17.75
CA GLU A 122 -4.85 13.71 19.04
C GLU A 122 -6.09 13.64 19.94
N PHE A 123 -6.36 12.45 20.48
CA PHE A 123 -7.37 12.23 21.51
C PHE A 123 -6.71 11.93 22.86
N VAL A 124 -7.03 12.74 23.87
CA VAL A 124 -6.54 12.55 25.24
C VAL A 124 -7.62 11.84 26.05
N CYS A 125 -7.29 10.62 26.49
CA CYS A 125 -8.16 9.83 27.36
C CYS A 125 -7.69 9.94 28.82
N PRO A 126 -8.59 10.15 29.79
CA PRO A 126 -8.26 10.03 31.20
C PRO A 126 -7.58 8.69 31.52
N GLU A 127 -6.55 8.70 32.37
CA GLU A 127 -5.93 7.48 32.87
C GLU A 127 -6.99 6.57 33.55
N GLY A 128 -7.12 5.34 33.07
CA GLY A 128 -8.14 4.40 33.56
C GLY A 128 -9.52 4.54 32.91
N SER A 129 -9.63 5.28 31.79
CA SER A 129 -10.82 5.27 30.94
C SER A 129 -11.19 3.84 30.59
N VAL A 130 -12.45 3.48 30.82
CA VAL A 130 -13.00 2.21 30.35
C VAL A 130 -13.10 2.31 28.82
N PRO A 131 -12.77 1.26 28.04
CA PRO A 131 -12.91 1.27 26.59
C PRO A 131 -14.39 1.14 26.19
N ILE A 132 -15.23 2.07 26.66
CA ILE A 132 -16.59 2.25 26.16
C ILE A 132 -16.46 3.21 24.99
N ASP A 133 -16.87 2.73 23.83
CA ASP A 133 -16.96 3.46 22.57
C ASP A 133 -18.40 3.20 22.09
N THR A 134 -19.30 4.13 22.41
CA THR A 134 -20.74 3.95 22.25
C THR A 134 -21.17 4.11 20.79
N ASP A 135 -20.48 4.96 20.02
CA ASP A 135 -20.80 5.23 18.62
C ASP A 135 -19.92 4.46 17.63
N GLY A 136 -18.88 3.78 18.12
CA GLY A 136 -18.04 2.89 17.33
C GLY A 136 -17.05 3.64 16.43
N ASP A 137 -16.70 4.87 16.79
CA ASP A 137 -15.75 5.69 16.02
C ASP A 137 -14.28 5.35 16.31
N GLY A 138 -14.04 4.42 17.24
CA GLY A 138 -12.69 3.99 17.63
C GLY A 138 -12.05 4.86 18.70
N VAL A 139 -12.74 5.91 19.15
CA VAL A 139 -12.35 6.81 20.25
C VAL A 139 -13.26 6.52 21.44
N PRO A 140 -12.72 6.12 22.61
CA PRO A 140 -13.57 5.92 23.78
C PRO A 140 -14.35 7.20 24.15
N ASP A 141 -15.59 7.05 24.62
CA ASP A 141 -16.54 8.15 24.92
C ASP A 141 -15.95 9.24 25.84
N GLU A 142 -15.01 8.86 26.71
CA GLU A 142 -14.39 9.75 27.70
C GLU A 142 -13.13 10.46 27.16
N CYS A 143 -12.70 10.13 25.95
CA CYS A 143 -11.58 10.78 25.28
C CYS A 143 -12.05 12.08 24.63
N VAL A 144 -11.18 13.09 24.66
CA VAL A 144 -11.46 14.39 24.04
C VAL A 144 -10.32 14.75 23.08
N SER A 145 -10.68 15.32 21.93
CA SER A 145 -9.72 15.97 21.04
C SER A 145 -9.00 17.10 21.78
N ARG A 146 -7.67 17.18 21.64
CA ARG A 146 -6.85 18.15 22.38
C ARG A 146 -7.05 19.60 21.93
#